data_AF-A0A8H3JB72-F1
#
_entry.id   AF-A0A8H3JB72-F1
#
_cell.length_a   1.000
_cell.length_b   1.000
_cell.length_c   1.000
_cell.angle_alpha   90.00
_cell.angle_beta   90.00
_cell.angle_gamma   90.00
#
_symmetry.space_group_name_H-M   'P 1'
#
loop_
_entity.id
_entity.type
_entity.pdbx_description
1 polymer ?
#
loop_
_entity_poly.entity_id
_entity_poly.type
_entity_poly.pdbx_seq_one_letter_code
_entity_poly.pdbx_strand_id
1 'polypeptide(L)'
;MHFSTILSLALAALPTIFAVPPPQDDAAIPQAPFCPPKPATPSQQHDIFFNFINMLYVLEDPTSAYLTYVSPDYINHSPYAPQGRAAAIAFLQYLIPSVERTIVHETFEGDIGFVHLNVAGGQMAVADVFRLEGTCVMEHWDVDQARPANATNPLSLF
;
A
#
# COMPACT_ATOMS: atom_id res chain seq x y z
N MET A 1 34.93 -15.50 36.93
CA MET A 1 33.64 -14.92 36.48
C MET A 1 33.90 -14.32 35.10
N HIS A 2 33.60 -15.06 34.04
CA HIS A 2 33.85 -14.63 32.67
C HIS A 2 32.55 -14.09 32.07
N PHE A 3 32.53 -12.80 31.74
CA PHE A 3 31.48 -12.18 30.95
C PHE A 3 31.69 -12.57 29.48
N SER A 4 30.72 -13.28 28.91
CA SER A 4 30.67 -13.61 27.49
C SER A 4 29.73 -12.62 26.80
N THR A 5 30.29 -11.66 26.07
CA THR A 5 29.52 -10.70 25.27
C THR A 5 29.29 -11.32 23.89
N ILE A 6 28.07 -11.80 23.63
CA ILE A 6 27.67 -12.25 22.29
C ILE A 6 27.29 -11.01 21.49
N LEU A 7 28.18 -10.60 20.59
CA LEU A 7 27.93 -9.59 19.57
C LEU A 7 27.03 -10.21 18.49
N SER A 8 25.72 -10.01 18.57
CA SER A 8 24.79 -10.38 17.51
C SER A 8 25.05 -9.51 16.28
N LEU A 9 25.69 -10.10 15.26
CA LEU A 9 25.84 -9.49 13.95
C LEU A 9 24.47 -9.49 13.26
N ALA A 10 23.75 -8.37 13.31
CA ALA A 10 22.58 -8.16 12.48
C ALA A 10 23.06 -8.07 11.02
N LEU A 11 22.81 -9.13 10.24
CA LEU A 11 23.07 -9.13 8.81
C LEU A 11 21.99 -8.27 8.14
N ALA A 12 22.23 -6.97 8.03
CA ALA A 12 21.42 -6.11 7.19
C ALA A 12 21.61 -6.56 5.74
N ALA A 13 20.58 -7.18 5.16
CA ALA A 13 20.54 -7.43 3.72
C ALA A 13 20.60 -6.06 3.02
N LEU A 14 21.65 -5.83 2.25
CA LEU A 14 21.77 -4.65 1.39
C LEU A 14 20.57 -4.65 0.44
N PRO A 15 19.79 -3.56 0.35
CA PRO A 15 18.72 -3.50 -0.63
C PRO A 15 19.37 -3.51 -2.02
N THR A 16 19.02 -4.51 -2.83
CA THR A 16 19.26 -4.44 -4.26
C THR A 16 18.54 -3.21 -4.78
N ILE A 17 19.31 -2.20 -5.19
CA ILE A 17 18.79 -1.00 -5.83
C ILE A 17 18.14 -1.47 -7.13
N PHE A 18 16.82 -1.65 -7.12
CA PHE A 18 16.06 -1.67 -8.36
C PHE A 18 16.27 -0.29 -8.99
N ALA A 19 16.82 -0.26 -10.20
CA ALA A 19 16.97 0.98 -10.94
C ALA A 19 15.59 1.61 -11.08
N VAL A 20 15.40 2.79 -10.48
CA VAL A 20 14.18 3.57 -10.64
C VAL A 20 14.08 3.90 -12.13
N PRO A 21 13.04 3.42 -12.85
CA PRO A 21 12.85 3.80 -14.24
C PRO A 21 12.74 5.33 -14.31
N PRO A 22 13.23 5.96 -15.38
CA PRO A 22 13.16 7.41 -15.52
C PRO A 22 11.71 7.89 -15.33
N PRO A 23 11.49 9.11 -14.79
CA PRO A 23 10.16 9.67 -14.62
C PRO A 23 9.41 9.52 -15.94
N GLN A 24 8.29 8.80 -15.92
CA GLN A 24 7.41 8.80 -17.07
C GLN A 24 6.82 10.19 -17.19
N ASP A 25 6.74 10.71 -18.40
CA ASP A 25 6.20 12.03 -18.68
C ASP A 25 4.74 12.09 -18.19
N ASP A 26 4.49 12.74 -17.05
CA ASP A 26 3.18 12.75 -16.35
C ASP A 26 2.04 13.27 -17.24
N ALA A 27 2.39 14.01 -18.30
CA ALA A 27 1.48 14.57 -19.30
C ALA A 27 0.69 13.52 -20.11
N ALA A 28 1.09 12.24 -20.10
CA ALA A 28 0.44 11.19 -20.90
C ALA A 28 -0.48 10.24 -20.11
N ILE A 29 -0.58 10.36 -18.78
CA ILE A 29 -1.40 9.45 -17.98
C ILE A 29 -2.86 9.94 -17.97
N PRO A 30 -3.85 9.13 -18.41
CA PRO A 30 -5.25 9.54 -18.44
C PRO A 30 -5.76 9.99 -17.08
N GLN A 31 -6.54 11.07 -17.04
CA GLN A 31 -7.17 11.51 -15.80
C GLN A 31 -8.09 10.42 -15.25
N ALA A 32 -7.99 10.13 -13.95
CA ALA A 32 -8.90 9.19 -13.29
C ALA A 32 -10.34 9.75 -13.28
N PRO A 33 -11.38 8.96 -13.56
CA PRO A 33 -12.79 9.41 -13.51
C PRO A 33 -13.20 10.13 -12.22
N PHE A 34 -12.66 9.68 -11.09
CA PHE A 34 -12.92 10.27 -9.78
C PHE A 34 -11.99 11.45 -9.43
N CYS A 35 -11.08 11.82 -10.34
CA CYS A 35 -10.11 12.89 -10.18
C CYS A 35 -10.26 13.95 -11.32
N PRO A 36 -9.96 15.24 -11.10
CA PRO A 36 -9.57 15.84 -9.82
C PRO A 36 -10.70 15.73 -8.78
N PRO A 37 -10.39 15.93 -7.49
CA PRO A 37 -11.37 15.93 -6.40
C PRO A 37 -12.65 16.71 -6.74
N LYS A 38 -13.80 16.06 -6.57
CA LYS A 38 -15.13 16.69 -6.60
C LYS A 38 -15.78 16.55 -5.24
N PRO A 39 -16.66 17.49 -4.81
CA PRO A 39 -17.41 17.33 -3.57
C PRO A 39 -18.16 15.99 -3.52
N ALA A 40 -18.02 15.29 -2.40
CA ALA A 40 -18.67 14.02 -2.13
C ALA A 40 -19.22 14.04 -0.71
N THR A 41 -20.36 13.38 -0.49
CA THR A 41 -20.88 13.15 0.87
C THR A 41 -20.03 12.08 1.57
N PRO A 42 -20.08 11.99 2.91
CA PRO A 42 -19.37 10.93 3.64
C PRO A 42 -19.71 9.52 3.16
N SER A 43 -20.99 9.26 2.83
CA SER A 43 -21.42 7.97 2.29
C SER A 43 -20.82 7.69 0.91
N GLN A 44 -20.68 8.72 0.06
CA GLN A 44 -20.04 8.55 -1.25
C GLN A 44 -18.54 8.29 -1.11
N GLN A 45 -17.85 8.97 -0.20
CA GLN A 45 -16.42 8.71 0.04
C GLN A 45 -16.18 7.31 0.58
N HIS A 46 -17.02 6.87 1.52
CA HIS A 46 -17.04 5.51 2.01
C HIS A 46 -17.15 4.52 0.84
N ASP A 47 -18.18 4.64 0.00
CA ASP A 47 -18.38 3.72 -1.12
C ASP A 47 -17.23 3.76 -2.13
N ILE A 48 -16.66 4.93 -2.39
CA ILE A 48 -15.49 5.08 -3.27
C ILE A 48 -14.29 4.33 -2.70
N PHE A 49 -14.00 4.48 -1.41
CA PHE A 49 -12.89 3.80 -0.76
C PHE A 49 -13.05 2.28 -0.83
N PHE A 50 -14.19 1.72 -0.44
CA PHE A 50 -14.37 0.26 -0.46
C PHE A 50 -14.40 -0.32 -1.88
N ASN A 51 -14.89 0.42 -2.87
CA ASN A 51 -14.79 -0.01 -4.28
C ASN A 51 -13.34 0.01 -4.79
N PHE A 52 -12.55 1.02 -4.40
CA PHE A 52 -11.13 1.08 -4.69
C PHE A 52 -10.38 -0.10 -4.06
N ILE A 53 -10.59 -0.37 -2.77
CA ILE A 53 -9.95 -1.48 -2.05
C ILE A 53 -10.35 -2.83 -2.63
N ASN A 54 -11.64 -3.04 -2.94
CA ASN A 54 -12.11 -4.25 -3.58
C ASN A 54 -11.44 -4.46 -4.95
N MET A 55 -11.35 -3.42 -5.78
CA MET A 55 -10.70 -3.52 -7.09
C MET A 55 -9.20 -3.82 -6.97
N LEU A 56 -8.54 -3.19 -5.99
CA LEU A 56 -7.10 -3.34 -5.78
C LEU A 56 -6.74 -4.73 -5.24
N TYR A 57 -7.36 -5.15 -4.13
CA TYR A 57 -6.91 -6.33 -3.38
C TYR A 57 -7.78 -7.57 -3.55
N VAL A 58 -9.06 -7.43 -3.96
CA VAL A 58 -9.96 -8.59 -4.15
C VAL A 58 -10.04 -9.00 -5.61
N LEU A 59 -10.17 -8.03 -6.52
CA LEU A 59 -10.15 -8.28 -7.96
C LEU A 59 -8.73 -8.35 -8.52
N GLU A 60 -7.73 -7.99 -7.71
CA GLU A 60 -6.31 -7.97 -8.07
C GLU A 60 -6.02 -7.18 -9.35
N ASP A 61 -6.74 -6.07 -9.57
CA ASP A 61 -6.57 -5.18 -10.72
C ASP A 61 -6.05 -3.81 -10.27
N PRO A 62 -4.75 -3.71 -9.92
CA PRO A 62 -4.15 -2.45 -9.47
C PRO A 62 -4.17 -1.38 -10.56
N THR A 63 -4.15 -1.79 -11.83
CA THR A 63 -4.15 -0.87 -12.97
C THR A 63 -5.48 -0.13 -13.03
N SER A 64 -6.58 -0.86 -13.06
CA SER A 64 -7.91 -0.24 -13.07
C SER A 64 -8.19 0.50 -11.77
N ALA A 65 -7.75 -0.02 -10.62
CA ALA A 65 -7.94 0.65 -9.33
C ALA A 65 -7.30 2.05 -9.32
N TYR A 66 -6.01 2.14 -9.68
CA TYR A 66 -5.29 3.41 -9.67
C TYR A 66 -5.73 4.34 -10.81
N LEU A 67 -6.00 3.82 -12.01
CA LEU A 67 -6.52 4.64 -13.11
C LEU A 67 -7.96 5.09 -12.90
N THR A 68 -8.71 4.45 -12.00
CA THR A 68 -10.10 4.85 -11.71
C THR A 68 -10.19 5.86 -10.57
N TYR A 69 -9.47 5.59 -9.47
CA TYR A 69 -9.71 6.26 -8.18
C TYR A 69 -8.58 7.18 -7.71
N VAL A 70 -7.35 7.00 -8.20
CA VAL A 70 -6.15 7.64 -7.65
C VAL A 70 -5.69 8.80 -8.55
N SER A 71 -5.34 9.93 -7.91
CA SER A 71 -4.78 11.09 -8.60
C SER A 71 -3.48 10.73 -9.33
N PRO A 72 -3.21 11.25 -10.55
CA PRO A 72 -1.86 11.16 -11.13
C PRO A 72 -0.79 11.72 -10.20
N ASP A 73 -1.13 12.79 -9.46
CA ASP A 73 -0.25 13.52 -8.56
C ASP A 73 -0.39 13.08 -7.09
N TYR A 74 -0.89 11.86 -6.84
CA TYR A 74 -1.06 11.40 -5.46
C TYR A 74 0.30 11.33 -4.73
N ILE A 75 0.29 11.61 -3.44
CA ILE A 75 1.48 11.57 -2.60
C ILE A 75 1.60 10.16 -2.02
N ASN A 76 2.73 9.51 -2.29
CA ASN A 76 3.08 8.23 -1.68
C ASN A 76 4.12 8.45 -0.58
N HIS A 77 3.94 7.81 0.56
CA HIS A 77 4.89 7.86 1.69
C HIS A 77 5.65 6.55 1.88
N SER A 78 5.34 5.52 1.09
CA SER A 78 6.02 4.22 1.15
C SER A 78 7.52 4.39 0.90
N PRO A 79 8.40 3.93 1.80
CA PRO A 79 9.85 4.08 1.64
C PRO A 79 10.43 3.18 0.54
N TYR A 80 9.63 2.25 0.01
CA TYR A 80 10.05 1.24 -0.95
C TYR A 80 9.59 1.51 -2.39
N ALA A 81 8.80 2.56 -2.63
CA ALA A 81 8.24 2.87 -3.93
C ALA A 81 8.59 4.32 -4.36
N PRO A 82 8.92 4.55 -5.64
CA PRO A 82 9.02 5.91 -6.17
C PRO A 82 7.68 6.66 -6.10
N GLN A 83 7.74 8.00 -6.16
CA GLN A 83 6.53 8.83 -6.26
C GLN A 83 5.81 8.65 -7.60
N GLY A 84 4.51 8.98 -7.60
CA GLY A 84 3.70 9.10 -8.81
C GLY A 84 2.91 7.84 -9.15
N ARG A 85 1.73 8.03 -9.76
CA ARG A 85 0.76 6.96 -10.02
C ARG A 85 1.29 5.86 -10.94
N ALA A 86 2.05 6.23 -11.97
CA ALA A 86 2.65 5.26 -12.89
C ALA A 86 3.62 4.31 -12.18
N ALA A 87 4.45 4.84 -11.28
CA ALA A 87 5.41 4.03 -10.53
C ALA A 87 4.71 3.02 -9.61
N ALA A 88 3.64 3.44 -8.93
CA ALA A 88 2.83 2.54 -8.11
C ALA A 88 2.12 1.46 -8.93
N ILE A 89 1.50 1.82 -10.07
CA ILE A 89 0.89 0.82 -10.97
C ILE A 89 1.93 -0.22 -11.38
N ALA A 90 3.10 0.20 -11.86
CA ALA A 90 4.16 -0.71 -12.29
C ALA A 90 4.64 -1.63 -11.16
N PHE A 91 4.79 -1.09 -9.95
CA PHE A 91 5.17 -1.88 -8.78
C PHE A 91 4.08 -2.90 -8.38
N LEU A 92 2.82 -2.46 -8.31
CA LEU A 92 1.70 -3.29 -7.86
C LEU A 92 1.32 -4.36 -8.87
N GLN A 93 1.44 -4.09 -10.17
CA GLN A 93 1.27 -5.10 -11.24
C GLN A 93 2.22 -6.29 -11.06
N TYR A 94 3.42 -6.05 -10.53
CA TYR A 94 4.35 -7.13 -10.19
C TYR A 94 4.00 -7.74 -8.82
N LEU A 95 3.77 -6.92 -7.80
CA LEU A 95 3.67 -7.38 -6.41
C LEU A 95 2.39 -8.16 -6.10
N ILE A 96 1.23 -7.68 -6.57
CA ILE A 96 -0.08 -8.25 -6.23
C ILE A 96 -0.19 -9.72 -6.64
N PRO A 97 0.07 -10.11 -7.91
CA PRO A 97 -0.03 -11.52 -8.31
C PRO A 97 1.11 -12.40 -7.75
N SER A 98 2.20 -11.80 -7.24
CA SER A 98 3.39 -12.55 -6.81
C SER A 98 3.33 -13.06 -5.37
N VAL A 99 2.46 -12.49 -4.53
CA VAL A 99 2.37 -12.84 -3.10
C VAL A 99 0.91 -12.81 -2.67
N GLU A 100 0.46 -13.90 -2.05
CA GLU A 100 -0.90 -14.00 -1.49
C GLU A 100 -1.16 -12.90 -0.45
N ARG A 101 -2.37 -12.30 -0.53
CA ARG A 101 -2.83 -11.26 0.38
C ARG A 101 -4.29 -11.48 0.74
N THR A 102 -4.65 -11.18 1.99
CA THR A 102 -6.05 -11.15 2.42
C THR A 102 -6.30 -9.94 3.31
N ILE A 103 -7.44 -9.28 3.11
CA ILE A 103 -7.89 -8.19 3.98
C ILE A 103 -8.38 -8.81 5.30
N VAL A 104 -7.80 -8.37 6.41
CA VAL A 104 -8.16 -8.80 7.77
C VAL A 104 -9.12 -7.79 8.40
N HIS A 105 -8.78 -6.51 8.32
CA HIS A 105 -9.63 -5.42 8.77
C HIS A 105 -9.58 -4.30 7.75
N GLU A 106 -10.70 -3.61 7.56
CA GLU A 106 -10.76 -2.37 6.79
C GLU A 106 -11.78 -1.43 7.43
N THR A 107 -11.52 -0.13 7.35
CA THR A 107 -12.44 0.90 7.84
C THR A 107 -12.24 2.21 7.09
N PHE A 108 -13.24 3.08 7.17
CA PHE A 108 -13.20 4.42 6.59
C PHE A 108 -13.87 5.40 7.55
N GLU A 109 -13.13 6.42 7.97
CA GLU A 109 -13.64 7.46 8.86
C GLU A 109 -13.15 8.85 8.42
N GLY A 110 -14.09 9.80 8.34
CA GLY A 110 -13.80 11.12 7.79
C GLY A 110 -13.38 11.03 6.32
N ASP A 111 -12.13 11.37 6.04
CA ASP A 111 -11.49 11.26 4.73
C ASP A 111 -10.35 10.22 4.70
N ILE A 112 -10.23 9.39 5.74
CA ILE A 112 -9.16 8.40 5.91
C ILE A 112 -9.73 6.98 5.84
N GLY A 113 -9.14 6.18 4.96
CA GLY A 113 -9.34 4.74 4.88
C GLY A 113 -8.14 3.98 5.41
N PHE A 114 -8.38 2.85 6.06
CA PHE A 114 -7.35 1.96 6.61
C PHE A 114 -7.61 0.53 6.16
N VAL A 115 -6.55 -0.21 5.84
CA VAL A 115 -6.59 -1.63 5.49
C VAL A 115 -5.47 -2.36 6.22
N HIS A 116 -5.81 -3.40 6.99
CA HIS A 116 -4.88 -4.35 7.58
C HIS A 116 -4.86 -5.62 6.72
N LEU A 117 -3.71 -5.93 6.14
CA LEU A 117 -3.50 -7.04 5.25
C LEU A 117 -2.65 -8.14 5.90
N ASN A 118 -3.10 -9.38 5.75
CA ASN A 118 -2.29 -10.57 5.93
C ASN A 118 -1.62 -10.94 4.61
N VAL A 119 -0.28 -10.97 4.61
CA VAL A 119 0.54 -11.20 3.43
C VAL A 119 1.41 -12.46 3.61
N ALA A 120 1.60 -13.20 2.52
CA ALA A 120 2.44 -14.39 2.45
C ALA A 120 2.04 -15.46 3.49
N GLY A 121 0.74 -15.73 3.63
CA GLY A 121 0.23 -16.79 4.50
C GLY A 121 0.52 -16.59 5.98
N GLY A 122 0.52 -15.34 6.46
CA GLY A 122 0.69 -15.02 7.89
C GLY A 122 2.08 -14.51 8.27
N GLN A 123 2.97 -14.38 7.30
CA GLN A 123 4.39 -14.08 7.54
C GLN A 123 4.70 -12.58 7.55
N MET A 124 3.77 -11.75 7.08
CA MET A 124 3.91 -10.30 7.10
C MET A 124 2.54 -9.65 7.26
N ALA A 125 2.46 -8.67 8.16
CA ALA A 125 1.33 -7.74 8.24
C ALA A 125 1.67 -6.45 7.51
N VAL A 126 0.73 -5.93 6.73
CA VAL A 126 0.82 -4.59 6.14
C VAL A 126 -0.38 -3.78 6.60
N ALA A 127 -0.17 -2.54 6.97
CA ALA A 127 -1.23 -1.58 7.24
C ALA A 127 -1.12 -0.43 6.24
N ASP A 128 -2.09 -0.35 5.33
CA ASP A 128 -2.19 0.74 4.37
C ASP A 128 -3.19 1.77 4.88
N VAL A 129 -2.84 3.05 4.68
CA VAL A 129 -3.70 4.19 4.98
C VAL A 129 -3.83 5.03 3.71
N PHE A 130 -5.07 5.38 3.36
CA PHE A 130 -5.36 6.21 2.20
C PHE A 130 -6.13 7.45 2.65
N ARG A 131 -5.79 8.61 2.11
CA ARG A 131 -6.62 9.82 2.24
C ARG A 131 -7.33 10.12 0.95
N LEU A 132 -8.62 10.42 1.06
CA LEU A 132 -9.44 10.92 -0.02
C LEU A 132 -9.59 12.44 0.08
N GLU A 133 -9.71 13.11 -1.06
CA GLU A 133 -10.22 14.47 -1.14
C GLU A 133 -11.45 14.43 -2.04
N GLY A 134 -12.63 14.69 -1.46
CA GLY A 134 -13.88 14.54 -2.18
C GLY A 134 -13.98 13.14 -2.79
N THR A 135 -14.06 13.06 -4.12
CA THR A 135 -14.13 11.80 -4.86
C THR A 135 -12.80 11.07 -5.08
N CYS A 136 -11.63 11.71 -4.91
CA CYS A 136 -10.36 11.20 -5.41
C CYS A 136 -9.46 10.69 -4.28
N VAL A 137 -8.73 9.59 -4.48
CA VAL A 137 -7.65 9.16 -3.57
C VAL A 137 -6.41 10.00 -3.87
N MET A 138 -5.92 10.71 -2.86
CA MET A 138 -4.88 11.73 -3.02
C MET A 138 -3.56 11.35 -2.34
N GLU A 139 -3.58 10.43 -1.39
CA GLU A 139 -2.43 10.17 -0.55
C GLU A 139 -2.45 8.76 0.01
N HIS A 140 -1.26 8.17 0.18
CA HIS A 140 -1.06 6.81 0.66
C HIS A 140 0.13 6.74 1.62
N TRP A 141 -0.06 6.03 2.74
CA TRP A 141 0.99 5.61 3.67
C TRP A 141 0.91 4.11 3.90
N ASP A 142 2.05 3.49 4.14
CA ASP A 142 2.11 2.10 4.58
C ASP A 142 3.07 1.91 5.77
N VAL A 143 2.84 0.84 6.50
CA VAL A 143 3.84 0.21 7.37
C VAL A 143 3.75 -1.30 7.18
N ASP A 144 4.90 -1.96 7.16
CA ASP A 144 5.01 -3.41 7.07
C ASP A 144 5.75 -4.00 8.27
N GLN A 145 5.30 -5.18 8.70
CA GLN A 145 5.93 -5.93 9.77
C GLN A 145 6.01 -7.41 9.40
N ALA A 146 7.22 -7.88 9.12
CA ALA A 146 7.49 -9.31 9.04
C ALA A 146 7.33 -9.96 10.41
N ARG A 147 6.74 -11.15 10.45
CA ARG A 147 6.64 -11.97 11.66
C ARG A 147 8.05 -12.36 12.12
N PRO A 148 8.49 -11.97 13.33
CA PRO A 148 9.81 -12.36 13.82
C PRO A 148 9.90 -13.89 13.96
N ALA A 149 11.01 -14.48 13.52
CA ALA A 149 11.23 -15.93 13.61
C ALA A 149 11.22 -16.44 15.07
N ASN A 150 11.52 -15.57 16.03
CA ASN A 150 11.54 -15.83 17.47
C ASN A 150 10.42 -15.11 18.22
N ALA A 151 9.26 -14.89 17.59
CA ALA A 151 8.12 -14.23 18.21
C ALA A 151 7.77 -14.87 19.57
N THR A 152 7.79 -14.06 20.63
CA THR A 152 7.45 -14.52 21.99
C THR A 152 5.94 -14.66 22.18
N ASN A 153 5.15 -13.83 21.49
CA ASN A 153 3.69 -13.95 21.47
C ASN A 153 3.29 -15.08 20.49
N PRO A 154 2.57 -16.13 20.94
CA PRO A 154 2.19 -17.24 20.06
C PRO A 154 1.06 -16.91 19.08
N LEU A 155 0.35 -15.80 19.28
CA LEU A 155 -0.74 -15.37 18.41
C LEU A 155 -0.21 -14.89 17.04
N SER A 156 -1.06 -14.98 16.02
CA SER A 156 -0.81 -14.38 14.70
C SER A 156 -0.72 -12.85 14.80
N LEU A 157 -0.18 -12.22 13.75
CA LEU A 157 -0.25 -10.76 13.58
C LEU A 157 -1.67 -10.28 13.22
N PHE A 158 -2.62 -11.20 13.09
CA PHE A 158 -3.99 -11.03 12.59
C PHE A 158 -4.97 -11.64 13.58
#